data_AF-A0A1X1L0P2-F1
#
_entry.id   AF-A0A1X1L0P2-F1
#
_cell.length_a   1.000
_cell.length_b   1.000
_cell.length_c   1.000
_cell.angle_alpha   90.00
_cell.angle_beta   90.00
_cell.angle_gamma   90.00
#
_symmetry.space_group_name_H-M   'P 1'
#
loop_
_entity.id
_entity.type
_entity.pdbx_description
1 polymer ?
#
loop_
_entity_poly.entity_id
_entity_poly.type
_entity_poly.pdbx_seq_one_letter_code
_entity_poly.pdbx_strand_id
1 'polypeptide(L)'
;PTAKPAAKQVIDDSLKAKNDAIDANNDLTAEEKAQAKEDAKAKADAAKQAIDNATTNDAVTQAKNAGATSVDSVTPTPTAKPAAKQAIDDVLKAKNDAIDANNDLTAEEKAQAKEDAKAKADAAKQAIDNATTNAAVDQAKNAGSASVSSVTPTAQAKPAAKKAIDDALADKIKEIEANNNLTDEEKAAAKQEAQDKATAA
;
A
#
# COMPACT_ATOMS: atom_id res chain seq x y z
N PRO A 1 34.25 42.30 -16.84
CA PRO A 1 34.21 41.19 -17.82
C PRO A 1 32.94 41.25 -18.68
N THR A 2 33.09 41.33 -20.00
CA THR A 2 31.96 41.39 -20.94
C THR A 2 31.16 40.08 -20.99
N ALA A 3 31.73 38.98 -20.51
CA ALA A 3 31.10 37.66 -20.50
C ALA A 3 30.02 37.45 -19.40
N LYS A 4 29.88 38.36 -18.42
CA LYS A 4 28.97 38.17 -17.26
C LYS A 4 27.49 37.99 -17.64
N PRO A 5 26.89 38.82 -18.51
CA PRO A 5 25.47 38.66 -18.87
C PRO A 5 25.18 37.31 -19.52
N ALA A 6 26.01 36.89 -20.47
CA ALA A 6 25.88 35.58 -21.13
C ALA A 6 26.05 34.42 -20.14
N ALA A 7 26.99 34.53 -19.20
CA ALA A 7 27.18 33.52 -18.15
C ALA A 7 25.95 33.41 -17.24
N LYS A 8 25.33 34.53 -16.85
CA LYS A 8 24.10 34.51 -16.04
C LYS A 8 22.91 33.91 -16.79
N GLN A 9 22.78 34.19 -18.08
CA GLN A 9 21.75 33.56 -18.92
C GLN A 9 21.87 32.03 -18.91
N VAL A 10 23.09 31.49 -19.00
CA VAL A 10 23.29 30.03 -18.92
C VAL A 10 22.83 29.46 -17.57
N ILE A 11 23.02 30.20 -16.47
CA ILE A 11 22.51 29.78 -15.14
C ILE A 11 20.98 29.81 -15.11
N ASP A 12 20.35 30.83 -15.70
CA ASP A 12 18.90 30.92 -15.82
C ASP A 12 18.31 29.78 -16.65
N ASP A 13 18.93 29.47 -17.79
CA ASP A 13 18.51 28.35 -18.64
C ASP A 13 18.68 27.01 -17.92
N SER A 14 19.76 26.83 -17.17
CA SER A 14 20.01 25.62 -16.37
C SER A 14 18.98 25.47 -15.25
N LEU A 15 18.66 26.56 -14.53
CA LEU A 15 17.62 26.57 -13.50
C LEU A 15 16.25 26.24 -14.09
N LYS A 16 15.91 26.82 -15.25
CA LYS A 16 14.66 26.52 -15.94
C LYS A 16 14.56 25.04 -16.30
N ALA A 17 15.58 24.50 -16.98
CA ALA A 17 15.62 23.08 -17.35
C ALA A 17 15.49 22.18 -16.11
N LYS A 18 16.13 22.58 -15.00
CA LYS A 18 16.06 21.81 -13.76
C LYS A 18 14.67 21.83 -13.13
N ASN A 19 14.03 22.99 -13.08
CA ASN A 19 12.65 23.12 -12.59
C ASN A 19 11.67 22.32 -13.46
N ASP A 20 11.84 22.33 -14.78
CA ASP A 20 11.02 21.55 -15.70
C ASP A 20 11.17 20.03 -15.42
N ALA A 21 12.39 19.55 -15.16
CA ALA A 21 12.64 18.16 -14.78
C ALA A 21 12.02 17.77 -13.42
N ILE A 22 12.08 18.68 -12.43
CA ILE A 22 11.42 18.49 -11.12
C ILE A 22 9.90 18.44 -11.29
N ASP A 23 9.34 19.30 -12.14
CA ASP A 23 7.90 19.33 -12.41
C ASP A 23 7.39 18.07 -13.09
N ALA A 24 8.18 17.51 -14.01
CA ALA A 24 7.86 16.27 -14.71
C ALA A 24 7.93 15.02 -13.81
N ASN A 25 8.56 15.09 -12.64
CA ASN A 25 8.63 13.96 -11.72
C ASN A 25 7.28 13.79 -10.97
N ASN A 26 6.50 12.81 -11.39
CA ASN A 26 5.17 12.54 -10.83
C ASN A 26 5.20 11.78 -9.50
N ASP A 27 6.35 11.24 -9.09
CA ASP A 27 6.48 10.58 -7.79
C ASP A 27 6.54 11.60 -6.65
N LEU A 28 7.00 12.83 -6.94
CA LEU A 28 7.07 13.92 -5.97
C LEU A 28 5.71 14.58 -5.75
N THR A 29 5.43 14.93 -4.50
CA THR A 29 4.34 15.83 -4.15
C THR A 29 4.70 17.29 -4.44
N ALA A 30 3.69 18.17 -4.44
CA ALA A 30 3.88 19.60 -4.64
C ALA A 30 4.86 20.19 -3.61
N GLU A 31 4.80 19.73 -2.36
CA GLU A 31 5.69 20.16 -1.29
C GLU A 31 7.15 19.72 -1.55
N GLU A 32 7.36 18.47 -1.95
CA GLU A 32 8.70 17.97 -2.30
C GLU A 32 9.28 18.68 -3.53
N LYS A 33 8.44 18.98 -4.54
CA LYS A 33 8.83 19.78 -5.70
C LYS A 33 9.22 21.20 -5.30
N ALA A 34 8.43 21.85 -4.45
CA ALA A 34 8.71 23.21 -3.99
C ALA A 34 10.06 23.30 -3.28
N GLN A 35 10.33 22.35 -2.36
CA GLN A 35 11.61 22.30 -1.65
C GLN A 35 12.80 22.10 -2.60
N ALA A 36 12.65 21.24 -3.61
CA ALA A 36 13.69 20.98 -4.61
C ALA A 36 13.95 22.21 -5.50
N LYS A 37 12.90 22.93 -5.90
CA LYS A 37 13.03 24.16 -6.68
C LYS A 37 13.67 25.29 -5.88
N GLU A 38 13.37 25.39 -4.60
CA GLU A 38 14.02 26.35 -3.70
C GLU A 38 15.53 26.08 -3.60
N ASP A 39 15.92 24.81 -3.43
CA ASP A 39 17.33 24.41 -3.42
C ASP A 39 18.04 24.71 -4.76
N ALA A 40 17.41 24.38 -5.89
CA ALA A 40 17.93 24.72 -7.22
C ALA A 40 18.09 26.23 -7.42
N LYS A 41 17.10 27.02 -6.96
CA LYS A 41 17.15 28.48 -7.00
C LYS A 41 18.28 29.03 -6.13
N ALA A 42 18.46 28.52 -4.91
CA ALA A 42 19.54 28.96 -4.03
C ALA A 42 20.93 28.72 -4.66
N LYS A 43 21.11 27.56 -5.30
CA LYS A 43 22.35 27.25 -6.06
C LYS A 43 22.56 28.17 -7.27
N ALA A 44 21.49 28.47 -8.00
CA ALA A 44 21.55 29.41 -9.13
C ALA A 44 21.90 30.85 -8.68
N ASP A 45 21.31 31.31 -7.58
CA ASP A 45 21.60 32.63 -7.02
C ASP A 45 23.05 32.72 -6.52
N ALA A 46 23.57 31.68 -5.87
CA ALA A 46 24.98 31.59 -5.47
C ALA A 46 25.94 31.62 -6.69
N ALA A 47 25.59 30.91 -7.77
CA ALA A 47 26.36 30.94 -9.01
C ALA A 47 26.40 32.35 -9.65
N LYS A 48 25.27 33.06 -9.66
CA LYS A 48 25.20 34.44 -10.17
C LYS A 48 26.04 35.41 -9.34
N GLN A 49 26.07 35.24 -8.02
CA GLN A 49 26.96 36.03 -7.14
C GLN A 49 28.44 35.75 -7.44
N ALA A 50 28.82 34.48 -7.66
CA ALA A 50 30.18 34.13 -8.05
C ALA A 50 30.58 34.75 -9.41
N ILE A 51 29.65 34.76 -10.39
CA ILE A 51 29.85 35.44 -11.68
C ILE A 51 30.02 36.96 -11.48
N ASP A 52 29.23 37.58 -10.60
CA ASP A 52 29.35 39.01 -10.29
C ASP A 52 30.67 39.37 -9.64
N ASN A 53 31.19 38.51 -8.78
CA ASN A 53 32.48 38.71 -8.10
C ASN A 53 33.69 38.42 -8.99
N ALA A 54 33.53 37.68 -10.09
CA ALA A 54 34.62 37.36 -11.00
C ALA A 54 35.21 38.61 -11.68
N THR A 55 36.55 38.72 -11.65
CA THR A 55 37.29 39.87 -12.19
C THR A 55 37.85 39.65 -13.60
N THR A 56 37.96 38.39 -14.04
CA THR A 56 38.44 38.00 -15.39
C THR A 56 37.38 37.21 -16.16
N ASN A 57 37.50 37.12 -17.49
CA ASN A 57 36.60 36.29 -18.30
C ASN A 57 36.76 34.79 -18.00
N ASP A 58 37.97 34.33 -17.68
CA ASP A 58 38.22 32.94 -17.30
C ASP A 58 37.54 32.59 -15.98
N ALA A 59 37.61 33.48 -14.99
CA ALA A 59 36.90 33.32 -13.72
C ALA A 59 35.38 33.31 -13.91
N VAL A 60 34.84 34.14 -14.81
CA VAL A 60 33.41 34.10 -15.20
C VAL A 60 33.06 32.74 -15.81
N THR A 61 33.91 32.20 -16.69
CA THR A 61 33.67 30.90 -17.33
C THR A 61 33.70 29.76 -16.32
N GLN A 62 34.64 29.76 -15.38
CA GLN A 62 34.72 28.78 -14.30
C GLN A 62 33.50 28.86 -13.38
N ALA A 63 33.12 30.06 -12.93
CA ALA A 63 31.95 30.26 -12.08
C ALA A 63 30.65 29.82 -12.76
N LYS A 64 30.49 30.13 -14.05
CA LYS A 64 29.38 29.66 -14.88
C LYS A 64 29.31 28.14 -14.93
N ASN A 65 30.42 27.47 -15.26
CA ASN A 65 30.46 26.01 -15.38
C ASN A 65 30.16 25.33 -14.04
N ALA A 66 30.82 25.77 -12.95
CA ALA A 66 30.57 25.24 -11.61
C ALA A 66 29.12 25.48 -11.16
N GLY A 67 28.58 26.66 -11.44
CA GLY A 67 27.20 27.01 -11.14
C GLY A 67 26.17 26.14 -11.86
N ALA A 68 26.36 25.93 -13.17
CA ALA A 68 25.49 25.07 -13.97
C ALA A 68 25.50 23.62 -13.44
N THR A 69 26.68 23.07 -13.15
CA THR A 69 26.81 21.73 -12.53
C THR A 69 26.13 21.65 -11.17
N SER A 70 26.27 22.70 -10.35
CA SER A 70 25.65 22.75 -9.03
C SER A 70 24.12 22.73 -9.13
N VAL A 71 23.53 23.57 -9.98
CA VAL A 71 22.07 23.57 -10.22
C VAL A 71 21.59 22.21 -10.74
N ASP A 72 22.32 21.62 -11.69
CA ASP A 72 21.96 20.31 -12.26
C ASP A 72 22.02 19.16 -11.24
N SER A 73 22.87 19.27 -10.22
CA SER A 73 23.02 18.26 -9.16
C SER A 73 21.80 18.07 -8.24
N VAL A 74 20.79 18.94 -8.31
CA VAL A 74 19.62 18.85 -7.41
C VAL A 74 18.76 17.62 -7.74
N THR A 75 18.82 16.58 -6.92
CA THR A 75 18.06 15.34 -7.16
C THR A 75 17.10 15.08 -6.00
N PRO A 76 15.85 15.56 -6.06
CA PRO A 76 14.87 15.27 -5.02
C PRO A 76 14.52 13.78 -4.99
N THR A 77 14.35 13.26 -3.78
CA THR A 77 13.91 11.87 -3.54
C THR A 77 12.45 11.89 -3.06
N PRO A 78 11.53 11.19 -3.74
CA PRO A 78 10.16 11.04 -3.27
C PRO A 78 10.11 10.26 -1.95
N THR A 79 9.33 10.74 -0.99
CA THR A 79 9.18 10.11 0.33
C THR A 79 7.73 9.85 0.70
N ALA A 80 6.82 10.78 0.37
CA ALA A 80 5.42 10.69 0.79
C ALA A 80 4.68 9.49 0.15
N LYS A 81 4.70 9.37 -1.19
CA LYS A 81 4.02 8.28 -1.89
C LYS A 81 4.59 6.89 -1.56
N PRO A 82 5.93 6.67 -1.57
CA PRO A 82 6.49 5.37 -1.19
C PRO A 82 6.11 4.94 0.22
N ALA A 83 6.20 5.84 1.21
CA ALA A 83 5.83 5.54 2.59
C ALA A 83 4.34 5.18 2.73
N ALA A 84 3.45 5.89 2.03
CA ALA A 84 2.03 5.59 2.02
C ALA A 84 1.72 4.21 1.39
N LYS A 85 2.39 3.85 0.28
CA LYS A 85 2.23 2.54 -0.34
C LYS A 85 2.70 1.39 0.56
N GLN A 86 3.82 1.59 1.27
CA GLN A 86 4.29 0.61 2.26
C GLN A 86 3.27 0.38 3.37
N ALA A 87 2.64 1.45 3.87
CA ALA A 87 1.59 1.32 4.88
C ALA A 87 0.38 0.51 4.38
N ILE A 88 0.01 0.63 3.09
CA ILE A 88 -1.04 -0.20 2.49
C ILE A 88 -0.60 -1.67 2.41
N ASP A 89 0.66 -1.94 2.07
CA ASP A 89 1.21 -3.30 2.04
C ASP A 89 1.20 -3.97 3.43
N ASP A 90 1.56 -3.21 4.47
CA ASP A 90 1.56 -3.71 5.84
C ASP A 90 0.13 -4.07 6.31
N VAL A 91 -0.85 -3.22 5.98
CA VAL A 91 -2.27 -3.48 6.28
C VAL A 91 -2.79 -4.69 5.51
N LEU A 92 -2.46 -4.81 4.22
CA LEU A 92 -2.83 -5.98 3.41
C LEU A 92 -2.23 -7.26 3.98
N LYS A 93 -0.96 -7.24 4.38
CA LYS A 93 -0.30 -8.38 5.01
C LYS A 93 -1.02 -8.79 6.29
N ALA A 94 -1.26 -7.84 7.21
CA ALA A 94 -1.97 -8.11 8.46
C ALA A 94 -3.37 -8.69 8.20
N LYS A 95 -4.05 -8.21 7.15
CA LYS A 95 -5.36 -8.71 6.78
C LYS A 95 -5.32 -10.14 6.26
N ASN A 96 -4.37 -10.46 5.40
CA ASN A 96 -4.16 -11.81 4.90
C ASN A 96 -3.81 -12.79 6.03
N ASP A 97 -2.96 -12.38 6.97
CA ASP A 97 -2.61 -13.18 8.14
C ASP A 97 -3.86 -13.49 8.99
N ALA A 98 -4.76 -12.51 9.19
CA ALA A 98 -6.02 -12.72 9.90
C ALA A 98 -7.00 -13.66 9.16
N ILE A 99 -7.06 -13.56 7.82
CA ILE A 99 -7.85 -14.48 6.99
C ILE A 99 -7.30 -15.91 7.09
N ASP A 100 -5.98 -16.06 7.07
CA ASP A 100 -5.32 -17.37 7.19
C ASP A 100 -5.54 -18.02 8.54
N ALA A 101 -5.52 -17.23 9.62
CA ALA A 101 -5.77 -17.72 10.97
C ALA A 101 -7.22 -18.17 11.22
N ASN A 102 -8.17 -17.78 10.36
CA ASN A 102 -9.56 -18.19 10.50
C ASN A 102 -9.75 -19.65 10.05
N ASN A 103 -9.92 -20.56 11.01
CA ASN A 103 -10.07 -21.99 10.78
C ASN A 103 -11.49 -22.42 10.38
N ASP A 104 -12.47 -21.54 10.47
CA ASP A 104 -13.85 -21.82 10.01
C ASP A 104 -13.97 -21.67 8.49
N LEU A 105 -13.09 -20.89 7.87
CA LEU A 105 -13.05 -20.74 6.42
C LEU A 105 -12.46 -21.97 5.72
N THR A 106 -12.94 -22.25 4.51
CA THR A 106 -12.26 -23.14 3.56
C THR A 106 -11.12 -22.44 2.84
N ALA A 107 -10.34 -23.19 2.05
CA ALA A 107 -9.29 -22.62 1.23
C ALA A 107 -9.85 -21.66 0.18
N GLU A 108 -10.97 -22.00 -0.43
CA GLU A 108 -11.66 -21.20 -1.45
C GLU A 108 -12.19 -19.89 -0.87
N GLU A 109 -12.84 -19.94 0.31
CA GLU A 109 -13.33 -18.74 1.00
C GLU A 109 -12.18 -17.81 1.42
N LYS A 110 -11.05 -18.38 1.86
CA LYS A 110 -9.82 -17.60 2.14
C LYS A 110 -9.27 -16.94 0.88
N ALA A 111 -9.16 -17.70 -0.21
CA ALA A 111 -8.62 -17.19 -1.48
C ALA A 111 -9.45 -16.00 -1.99
N GLN A 112 -10.77 -16.13 -1.99
CA GLN A 112 -11.68 -15.06 -2.42
C GLN A 112 -11.54 -13.80 -1.56
N ALA A 113 -11.39 -13.96 -0.25
CA ALA A 113 -11.21 -12.84 0.68
C ALA A 113 -9.87 -12.13 0.50
N LYS A 114 -8.79 -12.88 0.27
CA LYS A 114 -7.47 -12.30 -0.01
C LYS A 114 -7.44 -11.56 -1.35
N GLU A 115 -8.12 -12.09 -2.36
CA GLU A 115 -8.26 -11.41 -3.65
C GLU A 115 -9.00 -10.07 -3.51
N ASP A 116 -10.10 -10.05 -2.74
CA ASP A 116 -10.84 -8.82 -2.43
C ASP A 116 -9.97 -7.80 -1.65
N ALA A 117 -9.23 -8.25 -0.64
CA ALA A 117 -8.29 -7.40 0.10
C ALA A 117 -7.19 -6.83 -0.82
N LYS A 118 -6.64 -7.66 -1.71
CA LYS A 118 -5.64 -7.24 -2.70
C LYS A 118 -6.22 -6.20 -3.66
N ALA A 119 -7.42 -6.42 -4.20
CA ALA A 119 -8.04 -5.47 -5.13
C ALA A 119 -8.24 -4.09 -4.47
N LYS A 120 -8.65 -4.06 -3.19
CA LYS A 120 -8.77 -2.82 -2.42
C LYS A 120 -7.41 -2.15 -2.17
N ALA A 121 -6.36 -2.92 -1.89
CA ALA A 121 -5.01 -2.40 -1.72
C ALA A 121 -4.47 -1.80 -3.03
N ASP A 122 -4.69 -2.47 -4.16
CA ASP A 122 -4.26 -1.98 -5.48
C ASP A 122 -5.00 -0.68 -5.84
N ALA A 123 -6.30 -0.58 -5.57
CA ALA A 123 -7.06 0.66 -5.75
C ALA A 123 -6.54 1.80 -4.86
N ALA A 124 -6.18 1.52 -3.61
CA ALA A 124 -5.57 2.50 -2.71
C ALA A 124 -4.23 3.01 -3.23
N LYS A 125 -3.36 2.12 -3.74
CA LYS A 125 -2.07 2.50 -4.32
C LYS A 125 -2.23 3.38 -5.56
N GLN A 126 -3.22 3.11 -6.40
CA GLN A 126 -3.56 3.98 -7.54
C GLN A 126 -4.03 5.37 -7.09
N ALA A 127 -4.83 5.45 -6.01
CA ALA A 127 -5.23 6.74 -5.45
C ALA A 127 -4.02 7.54 -4.90
N ILE A 128 -3.07 6.86 -4.25
CA ILE A 128 -1.80 7.46 -3.79
C ILE A 128 -0.97 7.96 -4.98
N ASP A 129 -0.91 7.22 -6.09
CA ASP A 129 -0.18 7.62 -7.29
C ASP A 129 -0.77 8.89 -7.92
N ASN A 130 -2.09 9.01 -7.92
CA ASN A 130 -2.79 10.18 -8.46
C ASN A 130 -2.77 11.40 -7.52
N ALA A 131 -2.43 11.22 -6.24
CA ALA A 131 -2.37 12.32 -5.30
C ALA A 131 -1.19 13.27 -5.62
N THR A 132 -1.44 14.58 -5.53
CA THR A 132 -0.46 15.62 -5.89
C THR A 132 0.14 16.33 -4.70
N THR A 133 -0.45 16.22 -3.51
CA THR A 133 0.00 16.86 -2.27
C THR A 133 0.18 15.83 -1.16
N ASN A 134 0.98 16.17 -0.15
CA ASN A 134 1.15 15.31 1.03
C ASN A 134 -0.19 15.00 1.70
N ALA A 135 -1.07 16.00 1.83
CA ALA A 135 -2.39 15.82 2.43
C ALA A 135 -3.28 14.84 1.64
N ALA A 136 -3.26 14.91 0.31
CA ALA A 136 -4.01 13.98 -0.54
C ALA A 136 -3.43 12.56 -0.47
N VAL A 137 -2.10 12.42 -0.39
CA VAL A 137 -1.43 11.12 -0.17
C VAL A 137 -1.88 10.51 1.16
N ASP A 138 -1.90 11.29 2.25
CA ASP A 138 -2.36 10.82 3.55
C ASP A 138 -3.84 10.46 3.57
N GLN A 139 -4.69 11.22 2.89
CA GLN A 139 -6.10 10.89 2.75
C GLN A 139 -6.30 9.57 2.00
N ALA A 140 -5.61 9.38 0.87
CA ALA A 140 -5.68 8.16 0.08
C ALA A 140 -5.16 6.95 0.87
N LYS A 141 -4.05 7.11 1.60
CA LYS A 141 -3.51 6.10 2.53
C LYS A 141 -4.55 5.69 3.56
N ASN A 142 -5.14 6.65 4.28
CA ASN A 142 -6.08 6.36 5.36
C ASN A 142 -7.37 5.68 4.83
N ALA A 143 -7.93 6.18 3.73
CA ALA A 143 -9.09 5.58 3.09
C ALA A 143 -8.79 4.16 2.58
N GLY A 144 -7.61 3.97 1.98
CA GLY A 144 -7.14 2.67 1.51
C GLY A 144 -6.99 1.66 2.63
N SER A 145 -6.29 2.03 3.72
CA SER A 145 -6.11 1.18 4.89
C SER A 145 -7.43 0.75 5.51
N ALA A 146 -8.39 1.68 5.62
CA ALA A 146 -9.73 1.38 6.12
C ALA A 146 -10.48 0.39 5.22
N SER A 147 -10.37 0.58 3.89
CA SER A 147 -10.98 -0.30 2.90
C SER A 147 -10.42 -1.72 2.97
N VAL A 148 -9.09 -1.89 2.97
CA VAL A 148 -8.45 -3.21 3.11
C VAL A 148 -8.82 -3.88 4.43
N SER A 149 -8.82 -3.13 5.54
CA SER A 149 -9.15 -3.66 6.86
C SER A 149 -10.60 -4.14 6.97
N SER A 150 -11.52 -3.57 6.19
CA SER A 150 -12.96 -3.89 6.24
C SER A 150 -13.34 -5.22 5.60
N VAL A 151 -12.42 -5.92 4.93
CA VAL A 151 -12.71 -7.21 4.29
C VAL A 151 -13.09 -8.27 5.35
N THR A 152 -14.34 -8.67 5.45
CA THR A 152 -14.77 -9.67 6.44
C THR A 152 -15.32 -10.91 5.74
N PRO A 153 -14.52 -11.97 5.54
CA PRO A 153 -15.05 -13.21 5.00
C PRO A 153 -16.04 -13.87 5.95
N THR A 154 -17.05 -14.51 5.38
CA THR A 154 -18.02 -15.31 6.13
C THR A 154 -17.81 -16.78 5.81
N ALA A 155 -17.61 -17.60 6.84
CA ALA A 155 -17.53 -19.05 6.70
C ALA A 155 -18.92 -19.63 6.42
N GLN A 156 -19.04 -20.42 5.36
CA GLN A 156 -20.29 -21.04 4.95
C GLN A 156 -20.16 -22.56 4.90
N ALA A 157 -19.10 -23.09 4.28
CA ALA A 157 -19.04 -24.51 4.00
C ALA A 157 -18.86 -25.38 5.26
N LYS A 158 -17.90 -25.04 6.15
CA LYS A 158 -17.68 -25.82 7.39
C LYS A 158 -18.85 -25.72 8.38
N PRO A 159 -19.44 -24.53 8.64
CA PRO A 159 -20.64 -24.44 9.47
C PRO A 159 -21.82 -25.23 8.91
N ALA A 160 -22.04 -25.18 7.59
CA ALA A 160 -23.10 -25.96 6.95
C ALA A 160 -22.87 -27.48 7.08
N ALA A 161 -21.63 -27.95 6.91
CA ALA A 161 -21.28 -29.35 7.09
C ALA A 161 -21.50 -29.84 8.54
N LYS A 162 -21.08 -29.04 9.54
CA LYS A 162 -21.35 -29.35 10.95
C LYS A 162 -22.84 -29.45 11.23
N LYS A 163 -23.62 -28.49 10.74
CA LYS A 163 -25.08 -28.52 10.89
C LYS A 163 -25.70 -29.78 10.27
N ALA A 164 -25.23 -30.20 9.10
CA ALA A 164 -25.74 -31.41 8.46
C ALA A 164 -25.43 -32.68 9.26
N ILE A 165 -24.26 -32.74 9.93
CA ILE A 165 -23.90 -33.85 10.84
C ILE A 165 -24.81 -33.83 12.07
N ASP A 166 -25.03 -32.65 12.68
CA ASP A 166 -25.91 -32.49 13.86
C ASP A 166 -27.36 -32.90 13.53
N ASP A 167 -27.87 -32.47 12.38
CA ASP A 167 -29.22 -32.83 11.91
C ASP A 167 -29.32 -34.35 11.69
N ALA A 168 -28.33 -34.97 11.04
CA ALA A 168 -28.30 -36.42 10.80
C ALA A 168 -28.20 -37.24 12.10
N LEU A 169 -27.41 -36.76 13.07
CA LEU A 169 -27.33 -37.38 14.40
C LEU A 169 -28.68 -37.31 15.12
N ALA A 170 -29.33 -36.14 15.11
CA ALA A 170 -30.63 -35.97 15.74
C ALA A 170 -31.69 -36.91 15.15
N ASP A 171 -31.71 -37.07 13.83
CA ASP A 171 -32.61 -38.01 13.16
C ASP A 171 -32.26 -39.46 13.49
N LYS A 172 -30.96 -39.81 13.55
CA LYS A 172 -30.55 -41.17 13.94
C LYS A 172 -30.96 -41.54 15.37
N ILE A 173 -30.85 -40.60 16.30
CA ILE A 173 -31.29 -40.79 17.69
C ILE A 173 -32.79 -41.06 17.75
N LYS A 174 -33.62 -40.31 17.00
CA LYS A 174 -35.07 -40.55 16.93
C LYS A 174 -35.40 -41.94 16.39
N GLU A 175 -34.69 -42.40 15.35
CA GLU A 175 -34.87 -43.76 14.81
C GLU A 175 -34.58 -44.84 15.86
N ILE A 176 -33.47 -44.69 16.61
CA ILE A 176 -33.09 -45.63 17.67
C ILE A 176 -34.14 -45.64 18.79
N GLU A 177 -34.64 -44.48 19.19
CA GLU A 177 -35.69 -44.36 20.21
C GLU A 177 -36.98 -45.08 19.82
N ALA A 178 -37.40 -44.92 18.56
CA ALA A 178 -38.60 -45.52 18.01
C ALA A 178 -38.48 -47.04 17.75
N ASN A 179 -37.28 -47.62 17.81
CA ASN A 179 -37.07 -49.03 17.53
C ASN A 179 -37.50 -49.92 18.70
N ASN A 180 -38.66 -50.57 18.58
CA ASN A 180 -39.22 -51.44 19.62
C ASN A 180 -38.56 -52.83 19.71
N ASN A 181 -37.62 -53.16 18.82
CA ASN A 181 -36.89 -54.43 18.84
C ASN A 181 -35.62 -54.40 19.70
N LEU A 182 -35.26 -53.24 20.26
CA LEU A 182 -34.08 -53.05 21.10
C LEU A 182 -34.48 -52.88 22.57
N THR A 183 -33.66 -53.39 23.49
CA THR A 183 -33.75 -53.05 24.91
C THR A 183 -33.29 -51.62 25.16
N ASP A 184 -33.56 -51.09 26.36
CA ASP A 184 -33.11 -49.76 26.74
C ASP A 184 -31.58 -49.66 26.78
N GLU A 185 -30.88 -50.72 27.23
CA GLU A 185 -29.42 -50.79 27.21
C GLU A 185 -28.87 -50.77 25.78
N GLU A 186 -29.47 -51.52 24.86
CA GLU A 186 -29.07 -51.55 23.45
C GLU A 186 -29.31 -50.18 22.78
N LYS A 187 -30.43 -49.50 23.09
CA LYS A 187 -30.69 -48.14 22.62
C LYS A 187 -29.68 -47.15 23.15
N ALA A 188 -29.33 -47.22 24.43
CA ALA A 188 -28.34 -46.34 25.04
C ALA A 188 -26.97 -46.52 24.37
N ALA A 189 -26.53 -47.76 24.18
CA ALA A 189 -25.28 -48.07 23.49
C ALA A 189 -25.26 -47.55 22.04
N ALA A 190 -26.35 -47.76 21.29
CA ALA A 190 -26.45 -47.30 19.90
C ALA A 190 -26.46 -45.76 19.77
N LYS A 191 -27.10 -45.05 20.71
CA LYS A 191 -27.06 -43.58 20.75
C LYS A 191 -25.67 -43.06 21.05
N GLN A 192 -24.95 -43.68 21.99
CA GLN A 192 -23.57 -43.31 22.29
C GLN A 192 -22.68 -43.52 21.07
N GLU A 193 -22.79 -44.66 20.40
CA GLU A 193 -22.02 -44.93 19.18
C GLU A 193 -22.31 -43.90 18.07
N ALA A 194 -23.58 -43.50 17.91
CA ALA A 194 -23.96 -42.46 16.95
C ALA A 194 -23.35 -41.09 17.31
N GLN A 195 -23.36 -40.71 18.59
CA GLN A 195 -22.73 -39.48 19.09
C GLN A 195 -21.22 -39.47 18.90
N ASP A 196 -20.56 -40.60 19.19
CA ASP A 196 -19.12 -40.75 19.01
C ASP A 196 -18.72 -40.61 17.53
N LYS A 197 -19.49 -41.21 16.63
CA LYS A 197 -19.29 -41.08 15.17
C LYS A 197 -19.49 -39.66 14.67
N ALA A 198 -20.53 -38.96 15.15
CA ALA A 198 -20.78 -37.57 14.78
C ALA A 198 -19.69 -36.63 15.30
N THR A 199 -19.17 -36.88 16.51
CA THR A 199 -18.08 -36.08 17.11
C THR A 199 -16.75 -36.29 16.38
N ALA A 200 -16.53 -37.47 15.81
CA ALA A 200 -15.32 -37.81 15.06
C ALA A 200 -15.29 -37.28 13.61
N ALA A 201 -16.40 -36.76 13.10
CA ALA A 201 -16.58 -36.27 11.72
C ALA A 201 -16.27 -34.76 11.58
#